data_AF-K1WPU2-F1
#
_entry.id   AF-K1WPU2-F1
#
_cell.length_a   1.000
_cell.length_b   1.000
_cell.length_c   1.000
_cell.angle_alpha   90.00
_cell.angle_beta   90.00
_cell.angle_gamma   90.00
#
_symmetry.space_group_name_H-M   'P 1'
#
loop_
_entity.id
_entity.type
_entity.pdbx_description
1 polymer ?
#
loop_
_entity_poly.entity_id
_entity_poly.type
_entity_poly.pdbx_seq_one_letter_code
_entity_poly.pdbx_strand_id
1 'polypeptide(L)'
;MPVVRGVELAPSYIAHSVFRVVQMALALTVCGLYGVDLNRARQAGKYSDGKWVYAEVTGALAAATAVAYLIPLASRVPFAFVWDSVLFVLWIALFGLFGKMYLDEDPEGNADLRRMKHAVWVDLVNALLWLLSAVGMAVFWWTARSVVELGPRTRWTGRAKA
;
A
#
# COMPACT_ATOMS: atom_id res chain seq x y z
N MET A 1 33.72 -3.48 -12.68
CA MET A 1 32.33 -3.93 -12.78
C MET A 1 32.30 -5.44 -12.74
N PRO A 2 31.66 -6.10 -11.75
CA PRO A 2 31.21 -7.47 -11.89
C PRO A 2 29.69 -7.45 -12.03
N VAL A 3 29.26 -7.42 -13.29
CA VAL A 3 27.91 -7.79 -13.71
C VAL A 3 27.86 -9.32 -13.58
N VAL A 4 26.76 -9.86 -13.05
CA VAL A 4 26.48 -11.31 -12.90
C VAL A 4 27.19 -12.02 -11.72
N ARG A 5 26.68 -11.80 -10.48
CA ARG A 5 26.53 -12.91 -9.52
C ARG A 5 25.04 -13.22 -9.43
N GLY A 6 24.70 -14.47 -9.75
CA GLY A 6 23.36 -14.93 -10.05
C GLY A 6 22.37 -14.76 -8.89
N VAL A 7 21.11 -14.59 -9.29
CA VAL A 7 19.84 -15.01 -8.68
C VAL A 7 19.94 -15.75 -7.33
N GLU A 8 20.51 -15.12 -6.32
CA GLU A 8 19.97 -15.22 -4.97
C GLU A 8 18.80 -14.24 -4.99
N LEU A 9 17.58 -14.74 -5.21
CA LEU A 9 16.39 -13.99 -4.85
C LEU A 9 16.50 -13.76 -3.34
N ALA A 10 17.10 -12.64 -2.96
CA ALA A 10 17.33 -12.31 -1.55
C ALA A 10 16.00 -12.53 -0.81
N PRO A 11 15.96 -13.26 0.31
CA PRO A 11 14.71 -13.51 1.04
C PRO A 11 13.89 -12.25 1.30
N SER A 12 14.57 -11.11 1.43
CA SER A 12 13.99 -9.77 1.50
C SER A 12 13.19 -9.35 0.26
N TYR A 13 13.66 -9.68 -0.95
CA TYR A 13 12.97 -9.40 -2.20
C TYR A 13 11.72 -10.25 -2.38
N ILE A 14 11.78 -11.54 -2.02
CA ILE A 14 10.63 -12.44 -2.02
C ILE A 14 9.59 -11.94 -1.01
N ALA A 15 10.01 -11.66 0.23
CA ALA A 15 9.12 -11.14 1.27
C ALA A 15 8.47 -9.81 0.86
N HIS A 16 9.23 -8.89 0.25
CA HIS A 16 8.69 -7.64 -0.26
C HIS A 16 7.66 -7.87 -1.37
N SER A 17 7.98 -8.74 -2.33
CA SER A 17 7.07 -9.06 -3.44
C SER A 17 5.77 -9.68 -2.95
N VAL A 18 5.85 -10.64 -2.03
CA VAL A 18 4.67 -11.26 -1.40
C VAL A 18 3.84 -10.21 -0.67
N PHE A 19 4.47 -9.33 0.09
CA PHE A 19 3.79 -8.24 0.79
C PHE A 19 3.03 -7.32 -0.18
N ARG A 20 3.65 -6.92 -1.30
CA ARG A 20 2.98 -6.10 -2.34
C ARG A 20 1.84 -6.83 -3.02
N VAL A 21 1.99 -8.12 -3.30
CA VAL A 21 0.93 -8.95 -3.89
C VAL A 21 -0.28 -9.04 -2.95
N VAL A 22 -0.05 -9.19 -1.64
CA VAL A 22 -1.13 -9.18 -0.65
C VAL A 22 -1.86 -7.83 -0.65
N GLN A 23 -1.14 -6.70 -0.61
CA GLN A 23 -1.75 -5.37 -0.68
C GLN A 23 -2.56 -5.17 -1.97
N MET A 24 -2.03 -5.65 -3.11
CA MET A 24 -2.73 -5.61 -4.40
C MET A 24 -4.01 -6.46 -4.38
N ALA A 25 -3.95 -7.68 -3.85
CA ALA A 25 -5.11 -8.56 -3.76
C ALA A 25 -6.22 -7.96 -2.89
N LEU A 26 -5.87 -7.35 -1.76
CA LEU A 26 -6.82 -6.66 -0.91
C LEU A 26 -7.43 -5.43 -1.62
N ALA A 27 -6.60 -4.62 -2.29
CA ALA A 27 -7.09 -3.49 -3.07
C ALA A 27 -8.05 -3.90 -4.20
N LEU A 28 -7.74 -4.97 -4.94
CA LEU A 28 -8.61 -5.51 -5.98
C LEU A 28 -9.90 -6.11 -5.42
N THR A 29 -9.84 -6.71 -4.21
CA THR A 29 -11.04 -7.22 -3.53
C THR A 29 -12.00 -6.07 -3.22
N VAL A 30 -11.47 -4.93 -2.78
CA VAL A 30 -12.23 -3.70 -2.48
C VAL A 30 -12.83 -3.12 -3.77
N CYS A 31 -12.04 -2.97 -4.84
CA CYS A 31 -12.57 -2.58 -6.16
C CYS A 31 -13.67 -3.53 -6.64
N GLY A 32 -13.50 -4.85 -6.47
CA GLY A 32 -14.51 -5.83 -6.86
C GLY A 32 -15.81 -5.71 -6.06
N LEU A 33 -15.72 -5.54 -4.74
CA LEU A 33 -16.88 -5.40 -3.86
C LEU A 33 -17.65 -4.11 -4.15
N TYR A 34 -16.95 -2.98 -4.24
CA TYR A 34 -17.56 -1.66 -4.42
C TYR A 34 -17.89 -1.32 -5.88
N GLY A 35 -17.15 -1.86 -6.85
CA GLY A 35 -17.39 -1.70 -8.28
C GLY A 35 -18.68 -2.38 -8.76
N VAL A 36 -19.09 -3.48 -8.12
CA VAL A 36 -20.40 -4.11 -8.38
C VAL A 36 -21.55 -3.18 -8.00
N ASP A 37 -21.44 -2.48 -6.87
CA ASP A 37 -22.45 -1.52 -6.43
C ASP A 37 -22.49 -0.28 -7.34
N LEU A 38 -21.32 0.18 -7.82
CA LEU A 38 -21.22 1.26 -8.81
C LEU A 38 -21.84 0.86 -10.17
N ASN A 39 -21.59 -0.37 -10.63
CA ASN A 39 -22.14 -0.89 -11.87
C ASN A 39 -23.66 -1.08 -11.78
N ARG A 40 -24.17 -1.55 -10.62
CA ARG A 40 -25.61 -1.66 -10.36
C ARG A 40 -26.29 -0.30 -10.34
N ALA A 41 -25.68 0.72 -9.73
CA ALA A 41 -26.18 2.10 -9.76
C ALA A 41 -26.24 2.67 -11.18
N ARG A 42 -25.18 2.44 -11.97
CA ARG A 42 -25.10 2.82 -13.39
C ARG A 42 -26.19 2.15 -14.23
N GLN A 43 -26.41 0.85 -14.06
CA GLN A 43 -27.44 0.11 -14.78
C GLN A 43 -28.86 0.54 -14.40
N ALA A 44 -29.06 0.96 -13.15
CA ALA A 44 -30.35 1.50 -12.67
C ALA A 44 -30.60 2.96 -13.10
N GLY A 45 -29.69 3.57 -13.88
CA GLY A 45 -29.79 4.99 -14.29
C GLY A 45 -29.73 5.98 -13.12
N LYS A 46 -29.28 5.53 -11.95
CA LYS A 46 -29.15 6.37 -10.76
C LYS A 46 -27.75 7.00 -10.71
N TYR A 47 -27.67 8.19 -10.12
CA TYR A 47 -26.40 8.87 -9.91
C TYR A 47 -25.49 8.02 -9.01
N SER A 48 -24.24 7.81 -9.44
CA SER A 48 -23.24 7.12 -8.64
C SER A 48 -22.89 7.95 -7.41
N ASP A 49 -23.21 7.43 -6.23
CA ASP A 49 -22.87 8.09 -4.96
C ASP A 49 -21.34 8.18 -4.83
N GLY A 50 -20.85 9.38 -4.49
CA GLY A 50 -19.43 9.72 -4.51
C GLY A 50 -18.57 8.84 -3.61
N LYS A 51 -19.17 8.22 -2.58
CA LYS A 51 -18.49 7.25 -1.70
C LYS A 51 -17.94 6.03 -2.45
N TRP A 52 -18.69 5.51 -3.41
CA TRP A 52 -18.29 4.33 -4.19
C TRP A 52 -17.20 4.68 -5.20
N VAL A 53 -17.27 5.88 -5.77
CA VAL A 53 -16.23 6.41 -6.68
C VAL A 53 -14.92 6.60 -5.91
N TYR A 54 -14.99 7.14 -4.69
CA TYR A 54 -13.83 7.29 -3.83
C TYR A 54 -13.17 5.94 -3.49
N ALA A 55 -13.97 4.91 -3.21
CA ALA A 55 -13.50 3.54 -2.98
C ALA A 55 -12.74 2.99 -4.19
N GLU A 56 -13.33 3.11 -5.39
CA GLU A 56 -12.75 2.61 -6.63
C GLU A 56 -11.43 3.32 -6.97
N VAL A 57 -11.38 4.65 -6.85
CA VAL A 57 -10.17 5.43 -7.14
C VAL A 57 -9.05 5.10 -6.14
N THR A 58 -9.39 4.98 -4.85
CA THR A 58 -8.41 4.61 -3.81
C THR A 58 -7.86 3.21 -4.03
N GLY A 59 -8.74 2.24 -4.34
CA GLY A 59 -8.35 0.86 -4.66
C GLY A 59 -7.47 0.77 -5.92
N ALA A 60 -7.83 1.49 -6.98
CA ALA A 60 -7.06 1.52 -8.23
C ALA A 60 -5.66 2.14 -8.02
N LEU A 61 -5.56 3.25 -7.28
CA LEU A 61 -4.27 3.87 -6.94
C LEU A 61 -3.39 2.95 -6.11
N ALA A 62 -3.98 2.25 -5.13
CA ALA A 62 -3.26 1.28 -4.30
C ALA A 62 -2.77 0.08 -5.13
N ALA A 63 -3.61 -0.47 -6.00
CA ALA A 63 -3.24 -1.59 -6.88
C ALA A 63 -2.14 -1.18 -7.87
N ALA A 64 -2.27 -0.01 -8.52
CA ALA A 64 -1.27 0.52 -9.43
C ALA A 64 0.07 0.75 -8.71
N THR A 65 0.03 1.30 -7.49
CA THR A 65 1.24 1.51 -6.67
C THR A 65 1.89 0.18 -6.29
N ALA A 66 1.09 -0.82 -5.88
CA ALA A 66 1.60 -2.15 -5.54
C ALA A 66 2.30 -2.81 -6.74
N VAL A 67 1.72 -2.71 -7.95
CA VAL A 67 2.35 -3.19 -9.19
C VAL A 67 3.63 -2.42 -9.50
N ALA A 68 3.62 -1.09 -9.36
CA ALA A 68 4.82 -0.27 -9.57
C ALA A 68 5.97 -0.69 -8.64
N TYR A 69 5.67 -1.01 -7.37
CA TYR A 69 6.66 -1.48 -6.39
C TYR A 69 7.12 -2.93 -6.55
N LEU A 70 6.48 -3.73 -7.41
CA LEU A 70 7.06 -5.01 -7.85
C LEU A 70 8.31 -4.80 -8.71
N ILE A 71 8.49 -3.62 -9.30
CA ILE A 71 9.70 -3.26 -10.04
C ILE A 71 10.75 -2.76 -9.03
N PRO A 72 11.90 -3.46 -8.85
CA PRO A 72 12.90 -3.12 -7.83
C PRO A 72 13.54 -1.72 -7.98
N LEU A 73 13.27 -1.00 -9.07
CA LEU A 73 13.68 0.39 -9.25
C LEU A 73 12.77 1.38 -8.51
N ALA A 74 11.47 1.08 -8.38
CA ALA A 74 10.50 2.01 -7.82
C ALA A 74 10.68 2.22 -6.30
N SER A 75 11.16 1.20 -5.57
CA SER A 75 11.48 1.30 -4.14
C SER A 75 12.74 2.14 -3.84
N ARG A 76 13.46 2.61 -4.87
CA ARG A 76 14.61 3.51 -4.72
C ARG A 76 14.26 4.99 -4.86
N VAL A 77 12.98 5.32 -5.10
CA VAL A 77 12.55 6.72 -5.21
C VAL A 77 12.65 7.38 -3.82
N PRO A 78 13.40 8.49 -3.68
CA PRO A 78 13.47 9.21 -2.42
C PRO A 78 12.07 9.68 -2.01
N PHE A 79 11.78 9.64 -0.71
CA PHE A 79 10.47 10.00 -0.14
C PHE A 79 9.30 9.07 -0.49
N ALA A 80 9.55 7.83 -0.96
CA ALA A 80 8.49 6.83 -1.18
C ALA A 80 7.61 6.59 0.08
N PHE A 81 8.15 6.77 1.28
CA PHE A 81 7.37 6.70 2.53
C PHE A 81 6.24 7.74 2.61
N VAL A 82 6.39 8.90 1.96
CA VAL A 82 5.35 9.95 1.90
C VAL A 82 4.18 9.46 1.07
N TRP A 83 4.45 8.82 -0.06
CA TRP A 83 3.40 8.25 -0.92
C TRP A 83 2.65 7.12 -0.22
N ASP A 84 3.37 6.21 0.45
CA ASP A 84 2.76 5.15 1.26
C ASP A 84 1.88 5.73 2.38
N SER A 85 2.30 6.85 2.98
CA SER A 85 1.51 7.56 4.00
C SER A 85 0.26 8.19 3.42
N VAL A 86 0.31 8.73 2.20
CA VAL A 86 -0.87 9.25 1.49
C VAL A 86 -1.87 8.13 1.25
N LEU A 87 -1.42 6.98 0.75
CA LEU A 87 -2.29 5.82 0.54
C LEU A 87 -2.89 5.34 1.87
N PHE A 88 -2.11 5.28 2.94
CA PHE A 88 -2.64 4.97 4.28
C PHE A 88 -3.78 5.93 4.69
N VAL A 89 -3.59 7.24 4.55
CA VAL A 89 -4.62 8.24 4.89
C VAL A 89 -5.87 8.04 4.04
N LEU A 90 -5.72 7.78 2.74
CA LEU A 90 -6.87 7.53 1.85
C LEU A 90 -7.66 6.30 2.29
N TRP A 91 -6.98 5.20 2.66
CA TRP A 91 -7.60 3.98 3.16
C TRP A 91 -8.27 4.19 4.53
N ILE A 92 -7.68 4.97 5.44
CA ILE A 92 -8.31 5.30 6.73
C ILE A 92 -9.55 6.17 6.55
N ALA A 93 -9.52 7.13 5.63
CA ALA A 93 -10.70 7.92 5.29
C ALA A 93 -11.81 7.05 4.67
N LEU A 94 -11.44 6.07 3.82
CA LEU A 94 -12.38 5.09 3.27
C LEU A 94 -13.02 4.24 4.37
N PHE A 95 -12.19 3.71 5.26
CA PHE A 95 -12.63 2.97 6.45
C PHE A 95 -13.56 3.82 7.33
N GLY A 96 -13.25 5.10 7.55
CA GLY A 96 -14.12 5.99 8.34
C GLY A 96 -15.49 6.22 7.69
N LEU A 97 -15.51 6.39 6.36
CA LEU A 97 -16.74 6.61 5.59
C LEU A 97 -17.66 5.38 5.63
N PHE A 98 -17.11 4.19 5.36
CA PHE A 98 -17.89 2.96 5.37
C PHE A 98 -18.10 2.39 6.77
N GLY A 99 -17.18 2.65 7.70
CA GLY A 99 -17.31 2.26 9.10
C GLY A 99 -18.51 2.92 9.75
N LYS A 100 -18.68 4.23 9.56
CA LYS A 100 -19.87 4.94 10.06
C LYS A 100 -21.18 4.41 9.44
N MET A 101 -21.13 3.96 8.20
CA MET A 101 -22.32 3.46 7.49
C MET A 101 -22.69 2.05 7.92
N TYR A 102 -21.71 1.16 8.05
CA TYR A 102 -21.97 -0.26 8.19
C TYR A 102 -21.72 -0.82 9.60
N LEU A 103 -20.87 -0.23 10.45
CA LEU A 103 -20.59 -0.84 11.76
C LEU A 103 -21.77 -0.74 12.73
N ASP A 104 -22.41 0.42 12.80
CA ASP A 104 -23.51 0.69 13.76
C ASP A 104 -24.85 0.10 13.32
N GLU A 105 -24.96 -0.36 12.07
CA GLU A 105 -26.22 -0.82 11.50
C GLU A 105 -26.41 -2.33 11.80
N ASP A 106 -27.55 -2.70 12.39
CA ASP A 106 -27.82 -4.08 12.79
C ASP A 106 -28.18 -4.93 11.55
N PRO A 107 -27.40 -5.99 11.22
CA PRO A 107 -27.74 -6.89 10.13
C PRO A 107 -28.93 -7.76 10.56
N GLU A 108 -30.16 -7.24 10.41
CA GLU A 108 -31.44 -7.95 10.62
C GLU A 108 -31.62 -9.10 9.60
N GLY A 109 -30.73 -10.09 9.63
CA GLY A 109 -30.68 -11.21 8.69
C GLY A 109 -30.14 -10.88 7.29
N ASN A 110 -29.88 -9.60 6.96
CA ASN A 110 -29.43 -9.20 5.64
C ASN A 110 -27.98 -9.63 5.36
N ALA A 111 -27.81 -10.61 4.47
CA ALA A 111 -26.50 -11.16 4.09
C ALA A 111 -25.59 -10.13 3.41
N ASP A 112 -26.15 -9.16 2.67
CA ASP A 112 -25.37 -8.11 2.02
C ASP A 112 -24.74 -7.17 3.05
N LEU A 113 -25.47 -6.83 4.12
CA LEU A 113 -24.97 -5.96 5.19
C LEU A 113 -23.80 -6.62 5.95
N ARG A 114 -23.92 -7.93 6.25
CA ARG A 114 -22.81 -8.69 6.86
C ARG A 114 -21.57 -8.73 5.96
N ARG A 115 -21.75 -8.92 4.65
CA ARG A 115 -20.65 -8.87 3.67
C ARG A 115 -19.96 -7.50 3.70
N MET A 116 -20.73 -6.40 3.74
CA MET A 116 -20.16 -5.07 3.79
C MET A 116 -19.42 -4.79 5.11
N LYS A 117 -19.91 -5.30 6.25
CA LYS A 117 -19.16 -5.26 7.52
C LYS A 117 -17.79 -5.93 7.40
N HIS A 118 -17.71 -7.10 6.74
CA HIS A 118 -16.42 -7.75 6.51
C HIS A 118 -15.52 -6.96 5.55
N ALA A 119 -16.09 -6.32 4.52
CA ALA A 119 -15.34 -5.47 3.59
C ALA A 119 -14.67 -4.29 4.32
N VAL A 120 -15.37 -3.66 5.27
CA VAL A 120 -14.81 -2.58 6.09
C VAL A 120 -13.58 -3.04 6.89
N TRP A 121 -13.59 -4.26 7.41
CA TRP A 121 -12.41 -4.81 8.08
C TRP A 121 -11.25 -5.07 7.11
N VAL A 122 -11.55 -5.48 5.87
CA VAL A 122 -10.54 -5.63 4.80
C VAL A 122 -9.89 -4.29 4.48
N ASP A 123 -10.67 -3.20 4.40
CA ASP A 123 -10.15 -1.85 4.20
C ASP A 123 -9.16 -1.46 5.31
N LEU A 124 -9.51 -1.73 6.57
CA LEU A 124 -8.65 -1.43 7.71
C LEU A 124 -7.35 -2.24 7.67
N VAL A 125 -7.42 -3.54 7.37
CA VAL A 125 -6.22 -4.37 7.23
C VAL A 125 -5.32 -3.83 6.12
N ASN A 126 -5.89 -3.45 4.98
CA ASN A 126 -5.11 -2.89 3.88
C ASN A 126 -4.48 -1.54 4.27
N ALA A 127 -5.22 -0.68 4.99
CA ALA A 127 -4.69 0.56 5.55
C ALA A 127 -3.45 0.28 6.43
N LEU A 128 -3.55 -0.67 7.36
CA LEU A 128 -2.44 -1.02 8.25
C LEU A 128 -1.22 -1.56 7.49
N LEU A 129 -1.42 -2.31 6.40
CA LEU A 129 -0.31 -2.72 5.54
C LEU A 129 0.38 -1.53 4.87
N TRP A 130 -0.38 -0.54 4.39
CA TRP A 130 0.19 0.70 3.86
C TRP A 130 0.96 1.50 4.92
N LEU A 131 0.47 1.52 6.16
CA LEU A 131 1.20 2.12 7.29
C LEU A 131 2.51 1.39 7.59
N LEU A 132 2.50 0.06 7.66
CA LEU A 132 3.71 -0.73 7.88
C LEU A 132 4.74 -0.50 6.76
N SER A 133 4.27 -0.37 5.52
CA SER A 133 5.11 -0.01 4.37
C SER A 133 5.72 1.38 4.55
N ALA A 134 4.91 2.38 4.90
CA ALA A 134 5.39 3.75 5.12
C ALA A 134 6.45 3.81 6.23
N VAL A 135 6.21 3.15 7.36
CA VAL A 135 7.15 3.06 8.48
C VAL A 135 8.43 2.35 8.05
N GLY A 136 8.34 1.20 7.38
CA GLY A 136 9.50 0.46 6.88
C GLY A 136 10.37 1.30 5.94
N MET A 137 9.75 2.02 5.01
CA MET A 137 10.44 2.91 4.08
C MET A 137 11.05 4.13 4.77
N ALA A 138 10.37 4.71 5.77
CA ALA A 138 10.90 5.82 6.57
C ALA A 138 12.12 5.39 7.39
N VAL A 139 12.06 4.22 8.05
CA VAL A 139 13.19 3.65 8.79
C VAL A 139 14.36 3.34 7.86
N PHE A 140 14.12 2.72 6.70
CA PHE A 140 15.16 2.49 5.70
C PHE A 140 15.81 3.79 5.25
N TRP A 141 15.02 4.83 5.00
CA TRP A 141 15.54 6.13 4.57
C TRP A 141 16.31 6.85 5.68
N TRP A 142 15.86 6.82 6.93
CA TRP A 142 16.60 7.39 8.06
C TRP A 142 17.91 6.66 8.34
N THR A 143 17.92 5.33 8.25
CA THR A 143 19.14 4.53 8.43
C THR A 143 20.11 4.67 7.26
N ALA A 144 19.63 4.78 6.03
CA ALA A 144 20.47 5.09 4.88
C ALA A 144 21.06 6.51 4.99
N ARG A 145 20.27 7.49 5.45
CA ARG A 145 20.76 8.85 5.71
C ARG A 145 21.78 8.90 6.83
N SER A 146 21.59 8.18 7.93
CA SER A 146 22.57 8.16 9.02
C SER A 146 23.90 7.53 8.59
N VAL A 147 23.88 6.50 7.72
CA VAL A 147 25.10 5.93 7.11
C VAL A 147 25.78 6.93 6.15
N VAL A 148 25.01 7.72 5.41
CA VAL A 148 25.53 8.76 4.50
C VAL A 148 26.07 9.98 5.26
N GLU A 149 25.37 10.44 6.32
CA GLU A 149 25.78 11.56 7.18
C GLU A 149 27.00 11.23 8.04
N LEU A 150 27.16 9.98 8.48
CA LEU A 150 28.38 9.52 9.16
C LEU A 150 29.58 9.41 8.21
N GLY A 151 29.35 9.52 6.89
CA GLY A 151 30.33 9.33 5.83
C GLY A 151 30.90 7.90 5.81
N PRO A 152 31.35 7.40 4.65
CA PRO A 152 32.43 6.42 4.72
C PRO A 152 33.55 7.15 5.45
N ARG A 153 33.93 6.71 6.65
CA ARG A 153 35.25 7.02 7.20
C ARG A 153 36.24 6.50 6.17
N THR A 154 36.59 7.35 5.22
CA THR A 154 37.58 7.08 4.19
C THR A 154 38.84 6.74 4.95
N ARG A 155 39.18 5.45 4.98
CA ARG A 155 40.39 4.87 5.57
C ARG A 155 41.65 5.24 4.77
N TRP A 156 41.65 6.42 4.13
CA TRP A 156 42.68 6.92 3.24
C TRP A 156 43.51 8.01 3.93
N THR A 157 44.01 7.72 5.12
CA THR A 157 45.10 8.50 5.71
C THR A 157 46.29 7.59 5.98
N GLY A 158 47.34 7.81 5.21
CA GLY A 158 48.71 7.65 5.67
C GLY A 158 49.41 6.32 5.37
N ARG A 159 50.20 6.31 4.28
CA ARG A 159 51.63 5.96 4.32
C ARG A 159 52.27 6.16 2.93
N ALA A 160 52.62 7.40 2.61
CA ALA A 160 53.82 7.65 1.82
C ALA A 160 54.94 7.87 2.85
N LYS A 161 55.84 6.88 2.99
CA LYS A 161 57.14 7.11 3.62
C LYS A 161 58.07 7.54 2.50
N ALA A 162 58.62 8.75 2.63
CA ALA A 162 59.81 9.19 1.92
C ALA A 162 61.03 8.39 2.38
#